data_AF-A0A0D2C6G8-F1
#
_entry.id   AF-A0A0D2C6G8-F1
#
_cell.length_a   1.000
_cell.length_b   1.000
_cell.length_c   1.000
_cell.angle_alpha   90.00
_cell.angle_beta   90.00
_cell.angle_gamma   90.00
#
_symmetry.space_group_name_H-M   'P 1'
#
loop_
_entity.id
_entity.type
_entity.pdbx_description
1 polymer ?
#
loop_
_entity_poly.entity_id
_entity_poly.type
_entity_poly.pdbx_seq_one_letter_code
_entity_poly.pdbx_strand_id
1 'polypeptide(L)' 'MAQVAGEVKHGKKRVYLQVNSQATNQKLKDWRKKNGADANLAYEDLDMNVPDDEKKVAFDTFWARVENKAKDNLG' A
#
# COMPACT_ATOMS: atom_id res chain seq x y z
N MET A 1 -1.33 9.80 18.49
CA MET A 1 -0.75 8.46 18.60
C MET A 1 -0.19 8.09 17.23
N ALA A 2 1.13 7.89 17.10
CA ALA A 2 1.73 7.41 15.85
C ALA A 2 1.52 5.90 15.76
N GLN A 3 0.92 5.42 14.67
CA GLN A 3 0.79 3.99 14.38
C GLN A 3 2.05 3.58 13.63
N VAL A 4 2.84 2.68 14.22
CA VAL A 4 4.12 2.27 13.65
C VAL A 4 3.85 1.41 12.43
N ALA A 5 4.60 1.62 11.33
CA ALA A 5 4.46 0.82 10.13
C ALA A 5 4.67 -0.67 10.45
N GLY A 6 3.66 -1.49 10.17
CA GLY A 6 3.69 -2.93 10.44
C GLY A 6 3.07 -3.39 11.77
N GLU A 7 2.57 -2.48 12.62
CA GLU A 7 1.77 -2.87 13.79
C GLU A 7 0.49 -3.60 13.37
N VAL A 8 0.23 -4.76 13.97
CA VAL A 8 -1.06 -5.44 13.89
C VAL A 8 -1.97 -4.86 14.95
N LYS A 9 -3.03 -4.14 14.55
CA LYS A 9 -4.07 -3.63 15.46
C LYS A 9 -5.39 -4.25 15.09
N HIS A 10 -6.08 -4.85 16.07
CA HIS A 10 -7.37 -5.51 15.88
C HIS A 10 -7.35 -6.57 14.75
N GLY A 11 -6.28 -7.36 14.67
CA GLY A 11 -6.11 -8.38 13.61
C GLY A 11 -5.76 -7.82 12.24
N LYS A 12 -5.61 -6.50 12.08
CA LYS A 12 -5.27 -5.86 10.80
C LYS A 12 -3.85 -5.33 10.80
N LYS A 13 -3.12 -5.56 9.71
CA LYS A 13 -1.81 -4.98 9.45
C LYS A 13 -1.93 -3.94 8.33
N ARG A 14 -1.49 -2.71 8.58
CA ARG A 14 -1.43 -1.70 7.53
C ARG A 14 -0.20 -1.91 6.65
N VAL A 15 -0.43 -1.96 5.35
CA VAL A 15 0.60 -2.05 4.31
C VAL A 15 0.65 -0.72 3.57
N TYR A 16 1.86 -0.20 3.39
CA TYR A 16 2.13 1.05 2.70
C TYR A 16 2.91 0.77 1.42
N LEU A 17 2.44 1.33 0.31
CA LEU A 17 3.15 1.35 -0.96
C LEU A 17 3.82 2.71 -1.12
N GLN A 18 5.15 2.74 -1.22
CA GLN A 18 5.93 3.95 -1.42
C GLN A 18 6.67 3.88 -2.75
N VAL A 19 6.93 5.04 -3.36
CA VAL A 19 7.72 5.12 -4.59
C VAL A 19 9.21 5.08 -4.26
N ASN A 20 9.89 4.06 -4.79
CA ASN A 20 11.33 3.92 -4.64
C ASN A 20 12.08 5.10 -5.30
N SER A 21 13.19 5.52 -4.70
CA SER A 21 14.03 6.60 -5.24
C SER A 21 14.63 6.31 -6.61
N GLN A 22 14.78 5.04 -6.95
CA GLN A 22 15.33 4.53 -8.20
C GLN A 22 14.24 4.24 -9.25
N ALA A 23 12.98 4.64 -9.01
CA ALA A 23 11.91 4.46 -9.98
C ALA A 23 12.31 5.06 -11.33
N THR A 24 12.30 4.26 -12.39
CA THR A 24 12.68 4.71 -13.75
C THR A 24 11.51 5.34 -14.50
N ASN A 25 10.27 4.99 -14.12
CA ASN A 25 9.03 5.52 -14.69
C ASN A 25 8.83 7.01 -14.36
N GLN A 26 8.53 7.81 -15.39
CA GLN A 26 8.42 9.26 -15.26
C GLN A 26 7.24 9.70 -14.36
N LYS A 27 6.06 9.07 -14.48
CA LYS A 27 4.90 9.39 -13.62
C LYS A 27 5.22 9.15 -12.14
N LEU A 28 5.89 8.04 -11.83
CA LEU A 28 6.31 7.74 -10.45
C LEU A 28 7.32 8.76 -9.91
N LYS A 29 8.29 9.17 -10.73
CA LYS A 29 9.26 10.22 -10.36
C LYS A 29 8.57 11.54 -10.06
N ASP A 30 7.65 11.96 -10.92
CA ASP A 30 6.95 13.24 -10.78
C ASP A 30 6.01 13.22 -9.57
N TRP A 31 5.31 12.11 -9.35
CA TRP A 31 4.52 11.90 -8.14
C TRP A 31 5.38 12.02 -6.87
N ARG A 32 6.56 11.35 -6.84
CA ARG A 32 7.47 11.40 -5.70
C ARG A 32 8.04 12.80 -5.46
N LYS A 33 8.39 13.54 -6.51
CA LYS A 33 8.85 14.94 -6.39
C LYS A 33 7.76 15.85 -5.81
N LYS A 34 6.50 15.62 -6.20
CA LYS A 34 5.36 16.43 -5.74
C LYS A 34 4.97 16.14 -4.29
N ASN A 35 4.95 14.87 -3.89
CA ASN A 35 4.39 14.45 -2.60
C ASN A 35 5.47 14.26 -1.50
N GLY A 36 6.74 14.13 -1.87
CA GLY A 36 7.85 13.88 -0.95
C GLY A 36 8.29 12.41 -0.92
N ALA A 37 9.49 12.18 -0.40
CA ALA A 37 10.13 10.86 -0.42
C ALA A 37 9.46 9.84 0.52
N ASP A 38 8.84 10.31 1.60
CA ASP A 38 8.20 9.48 2.62
C ASP A 38 6.68 9.33 2.39
N ALA A 39 6.17 9.89 1.29
CA ALA A 39 4.76 9.81 0.94
C ALA A 39 4.37 8.39 0.51
N ASN A 40 3.19 7.97 0.95
CA ASN A 40 2.62 6.68 0.56
C ASN A 40 1.78 6.86 -0.70
N LEU A 41 2.20 6.19 -1.77
CA LEU A 41 1.44 6.12 -3.03
C LEU A 41 0.11 5.41 -2.84
N ALA A 42 0.07 4.39 -2.00
CA ALA A 42 -1.17 3.75 -1.57
C ALA A 42 -0.99 3.16 -0.17
N TYR A 43 -2.08 2.92 0.52
CA TYR A 43 -2.08 2.10 1.73
C TYR A 43 -3.41 1.36 1.87
N GLU A 44 -3.32 0.16 2.44
CA GLU A 44 -4.45 -0.71 2.71
C GLU A 44 -4.21 -1.51 3.99
N ASP A 45 -5.31 -1.92 4.61
CA ASP A 45 -5.27 -2.81 5.76
C ASP A 45 -5.48 -4.26 5.30
N LEU A 46 -4.52 -5.13 5.64
CA LEU A 46 -4.57 -6.57 5.43
C LEU A 46 -5.11 -7.23 6.70
N ASP A 47 -6.17 -8.01 6.57
CA ASP A 47 -6.69 -8.82 7.67
C ASP A 47 -5.82 -10.07 7.86
N MET A 48 -5.27 -10.23 9.06
CA MET A 48 -4.39 -11.32 9.45
C MET A 48 -5.15 -12.53 10.01
N ASN A 49 -6.45 -12.37 10.29
CA ASN A 49 -7.30 -13.43 10.84
C ASN A 49 -7.98 -14.27 9.75
N VAL A 50 -7.70 -14.00 8.48
CA VAL A 50 -8.26 -14.76 7.35
C VAL A 50 -7.81 -16.23 7.45
N PRO A 51 -8.75 -17.19 7.38
CA PRO A 51 -8.45 -18.62 7.32
C PRO A 51 -7.49 -18.99 6.19
N ASP A 52 -6.67 -20.03 6.38
CA ASP A 52 -5.62 -20.41 5.42
C ASP A 52 -6.14 -20.69 4.00
N ASP A 53 -7.32 -21.28 3.89
CA ASP A 53 -8.01 -21.58 2.63
C ASP A 53 -8.55 -20.32 1.92
N GLU A 54 -8.76 -19.22 2.64
CA GLU A 54 -9.22 -17.95 2.09
C GLU A 54 -8.09 -16.93 1.85
N LYS A 55 -6.89 -17.17 2.39
CA LYS A 55 -5.75 -16.23 2.33
C LYS A 55 -5.42 -15.78 0.92
N LYS A 56 -5.44 -16.68 -0.06
CA LYS A 56 -5.13 -16.33 -1.45
C LYS A 56 -6.14 -15.32 -2.00
N VAL A 57 -7.44 -15.58 -1.83
CA VAL A 57 -8.51 -14.69 -2.32
C VAL A 57 -8.45 -13.34 -1.61
N ALA A 58 -8.25 -13.34 -0.28
CA ALA A 58 -8.13 -12.11 0.48
C ALA A 58 -6.91 -11.27 0.06
N PHE A 59 -5.79 -11.93 -0.23
CA PHE A 59 -4.57 -11.27 -0.70
C PHE A 59 -4.70 -10.71 -2.12
N ASP A 60 -5.31 -11.46 -3.05
CA ASP A 60 -5.60 -10.98 -4.40
C ASP A 60 -6.54 -9.76 -4.36
N THR A 61 -7.59 -9.82 -3.53
CA THR A 61 -8.52 -8.70 -3.34
C THR A 61 -7.83 -7.49 -2.70
N PHE A 62 -6.94 -7.72 -1.74
CA PHE A 62 -6.11 -6.68 -1.14
C PHE A 62 -5.25 -5.97 -2.19
N TRP A 63 -4.55 -6.72 -3.04
CA TRP A 63 -3.70 -6.13 -4.08
C TRP A 63 -4.48 -5.36 -5.13
N ALA A 64 -5.65 -5.84 -5.54
CA ALA A 64 -6.52 -5.11 -6.46
C ALA A 64 -6.90 -3.72 -5.89
N ARG A 65 -7.18 -3.63 -4.57
CA ARG A 65 -7.46 -2.34 -3.92
C ARG A 65 -6.22 -1.42 -3.88
N VAL A 66 -5.06 -1.98 -3.54
CA VAL A 66 -3.79 -1.22 -3.54
C VAL A 66 -3.48 -0.67 -4.93
N GLU A 67 -3.64 -1.49 -5.97
CA GLU A 67 -3.38 -1.09 -7.36
C GLU A 67 -4.32 0.03 -7.82
N ASN A 68 -5.62 -0.09 -7.53
CA ASN A 68 -6.60 0.95 -7.87
C ASN A 68 -6.25 2.28 -7.19
N LYS A 69 -5.98 2.28 -5.88
CA LYS A 69 -5.55 3.48 -5.15
C LYS A 69 -4.26 4.09 -5.71
N ALA A 70 -3.30 3.24 -6.09
CA ALA A 70 -2.06 3.71 -6.69
C ALA A 70 -2.29 4.38 -8.05
N LYS A 71 -3.16 3.81 -8.89
CA LYS A 71 -3.54 4.40 -10.19
C LYS A 71 -4.24 5.74 -9.99
N ASP A 72 -5.23 5.80 -9.10
CA ASP A 72 -5.97 7.03 -8.80
C ASP A 72 -5.02 8.15 -8.34
N ASN A 73 -4.02 7.83 -7.52
CA ASN A 73 -3.03 8.78 -7.04
C ASN A 73 -2.00 9.21 -8.11
N LEU A 74 -1.84 8.44 -9.19
CA LEU A 74 -0.92 8.76 -10.29
C LEU A 74 -1.56 9.57 -11.42
N GLY A 75 -2.89 9.63 -11.51
CA GLY A 75 -3.59 10.27 -12.63
C GLY A 75 -3.48 9.47 -13.92
#